data_AF-A0A542GAP7-F1
#
_entry.id   AF-A0A542GAP7-F1
#
_cell.length_a   1.000
_cell.length_b   1.000
_cell.length_c   1.000
_cell.angle_alpha   90.00
_cell.angle_beta   90.00
_cell.angle_gamma   90.00
#
_symmetry.space_group_name_H-M   'P 1'
#
loop_
_entity.id
_entity.type
_entity.pdbx_description
1 polymer ?
#
loop_
_entity_poly.entity_id
_entity_poly.type
_entity_poly.pdbx_seq_one_letter_code
_entity_poly.pdbx_strand_id
1 'polypeptide(L)'
;MPGPRDGAALAQLVGDALAHADTEDAAEVRAITDAMVRLLIGAPLHSDGKLTIVSLVTEAGLRRNKLTHKHTGLKDLFYALVKARTPVPDVLPDSARARAVKQQQDLARRRAERDDLRGQVQLLARIVHVLEIENSKLKETKAALEQQVAAQALVPDLARRRRRP
;
A
#
# COMPACT_ATOMS: atom_id res chain seq x y z
N MET A 1 56.49 -4.07 -33.82
CA MET A 1 56.85 -3.67 -32.44
C MET A 1 55.66 -2.94 -31.82
N PRO A 2 54.89 -3.56 -30.92
CA PRO A 2 53.87 -2.87 -30.15
C PRO A 2 54.55 -2.01 -29.07
N GLY A 3 54.05 -0.79 -28.86
CA GLY A 3 54.72 0.22 -28.05
C GLY A 3 54.53 0.03 -26.53
N PRO A 4 55.40 0.62 -25.69
CA PRO A 4 55.39 0.49 -24.23
C PRO A 4 54.19 1.13 -23.52
N ARG A 5 53.17 1.62 -24.25
CA ARG A 5 51.97 2.27 -23.70
C ARG A 5 50.81 1.30 -23.44
N ASP A 6 50.83 0.12 -24.03
CA ASP A 6 49.71 -0.83 -23.96
C ASP A 6 49.68 -1.60 -22.63
N GLY A 7 50.85 -1.89 -22.05
CA GLY A 7 50.97 -2.59 -20.77
C GLY A 7 50.51 -1.76 -19.56
N ALA A 8 50.76 -0.44 -19.58
CA ALA A 8 50.33 0.46 -18.51
C ALA A 8 48.80 0.65 -18.50
N ALA A 9 48.18 0.74 -19.69
CA ALA A 9 46.72 0.83 -19.81
C ALA A 9 46.01 -0.44 -19.34
N LEU A 10 46.58 -1.62 -19.62
CA LEU A 10 46.04 -2.90 -19.13
C LEU A 10 46.19 -3.04 -17.61
N ALA A 11 47.33 -2.62 -17.04
CA ALA A 11 47.52 -2.63 -15.58
C ALA A 11 46.57 -1.67 -14.86
N GLN A 12 46.33 -0.49 -15.42
CA GLN A 12 45.35 0.49 -14.91
C GLN A 12 43.92 -0.09 -14.94
N LEU A 13 43.53 -0.71 -16.06
CA LEU A 13 42.19 -1.28 -16.25
C LEU A 13 41.93 -2.48 -15.34
N VAL A 14 42.95 -3.30 -15.08
CA VAL A 14 42.87 -4.40 -14.10
C VAL A 14 42.81 -3.85 -12.67
N GLY A 15 43.58 -2.81 -12.35
CA GLY A 15 43.52 -2.13 -11.05
C GLY A 15 42.15 -1.51 -10.76
N ASP A 16 41.58 -0.80 -11.74
CA ASP A 16 40.25 -0.18 -11.63
C ASP A 16 39.15 -1.23 -11.55
N ALA A 17 39.25 -2.33 -12.31
CA ALA A 17 38.30 -3.44 -12.24
C ALA A 17 38.33 -4.17 -10.89
N LEU A 18 39.52 -4.39 -10.33
CA LEU A 18 39.68 -4.98 -9.00
C LEU A 18 39.18 -4.04 -7.90
N ALA A 19 39.50 -2.75 -7.97
CA ALA A 19 39.03 -1.76 -7.00
C ALA A 19 37.50 -1.57 -7.06
N HIS A 20 36.91 -1.54 -8.26
CA HIS A 20 35.46 -1.44 -8.43
C HIS A 20 34.74 -2.71 -7.95
N ALA A 21 35.28 -3.89 -8.23
CA ALA A 21 34.74 -5.16 -7.74
C ALA A 21 34.70 -5.19 -6.20
N ASP A 22 35.79 -4.82 -5.52
CA ASP A 22 35.83 -4.81 -4.04
C ASP A 22 34.82 -3.83 -3.44
N THR A 23 34.58 -2.69 -4.10
CA THR A 23 33.58 -1.70 -3.63
C THR A 23 32.13 -2.10 -3.90
N GLU A 24 31.85 -2.73 -5.06
CA GLU A 24 30.52 -3.23 -5.39
C GLU A 24 30.15 -4.39 -4.46
N ASP A 25 31.10 -5.29 -4.18
CA ASP A 25 30.93 -6.39 -3.24
C ASP A 25 30.61 -5.88 -1.83
N ALA A 26 31.35 -4.87 -1.35
CA ALA A 26 31.09 -4.26 -0.05
C ALA A 26 29.70 -3.58 0.01
N ALA A 27 29.30 -2.89 -1.06
CA ALA A 27 27.98 -2.25 -1.14
C ALA A 27 26.85 -3.29 -1.14
N GLU A 28 27.02 -4.40 -1.87
CA GLU A 28 26.07 -5.52 -1.90
C GLU A 28 25.94 -6.19 -0.53
N VAL A 29 27.07 -6.49 0.13
CA VAL A 29 27.08 -7.08 1.48
C VAL A 29 26.32 -6.18 2.44
N ARG A 30 26.58 -4.86 2.41
CA ARG A 30 25.88 -3.90 3.27
C ARG A 30 24.39 -3.84 2.99
N ALA A 31 23.99 -3.80 1.71
CA ALA A 31 22.58 -3.81 1.34
C ALA A 31 21.85 -5.08 1.82
N ILE A 32 22.50 -6.24 1.72
CA ILE A 32 21.96 -7.51 2.21
C ILE A 32 21.83 -7.50 3.73
N THR A 33 22.87 -7.09 4.47
CA THR A 33 22.83 -7.07 5.94
C THR A 33 21.77 -6.10 6.47
N ASP A 34 21.64 -4.90 5.89
CA ASP A 34 20.60 -3.94 6.28
C ASP A 34 19.19 -4.50 6.00
N ALA A 35 19.00 -5.15 4.85
CA ALA A 35 17.75 -5.83 4.51
C ALA A 35 17.44 -6.99 5.47
N MET A 36 18.45 -7.77 5.89
CA MET A 36 18.29 -8.83 6.89
C MET A 36 17.81 -8.27 8.22
N VAL A 37 18.42 -7.18 8.70
CA VAL A 37 18.02 -6.51 9.94
C VAL A 37 16.56 -6.06 9.83
N ARG A 38 16.20 -5.34 8.76
CA ARG A 38 14.82 -4.86 8.53
C ARG A 38 13.78 -6.00 8.53
N LEU A 39 14.08 -7.10 7.84
CA LEU A 39 13.20 -8.28 7.83
C LEU A 39 13.09 -8.95 9.20
N LEU A 40 14.21 -9.08 9.92
CA LEU A 40 14.23 -9.73 11.23
C LEU A 40 13.54 -8.89 12.31
N ILE A 41 13.59 -7.55 12.24
CA ILE A 41 12.83 -6.68 13.16
C ILE A 41 11.37 -6.49 12.72
N GLY A 42 11.00 -6.90 11.50
CA GLY A 42 9.64 -6.81 10.98
C GLY A 42 9.27 -5.44 10.39
N ALA A 43 10.25 -4.65 9.95
CA ALA A 43 10.06 -3.35 9.31
C ALA A 43 10.60 -3.33 7.87
N PRO A 44 10.03 -4.15 6.95
CA PRO A 44 10.42 -4.16 5.54
C PRO A 44 10.02 -2.87 4.83
N LEU A 45 10.84 -2.41 3.88
CA LEU A 45 10.58 -1.22 3.07
C LEU A 45 10.14 -1.56 1.65
N HIS A 46 10.69 -2.63 1.07
CA HIS A 46 10.49 -2.97 -0.34
C HIS A 46 9.89 -4.37 -0.56
N SER A 47 9.87 -5.21 0.48
CA SER A 47 9.40 -6.60 0.42
C SER A 47 8.07 -6.83 1.16
N ASP A 48 7.52 -8.04 0.98
CA ASP A 48 6.31 -8.50 1.66
C ASP A 48 6.53 -8.91 3.13
N GLY A 49 7.74 -8.69 3.67
CA GLY A 49 8.07 -8.96 5.07
C GLY A 49 8.24 -10.43 5.44
N LYS A 50 8.15 -11.36 4.48
CA LYS A 50 8.35 -12.78 4.75
C LYS A 50 9.83 -13.07 4.98
N LEU A 51 10.14 -14.00 5.88
CA LEU A 51 11.51 -14.45 6.14
C LEU A 51 11.99 -15.46 5.08
N THR A 52 11.99 -15.04 3.81
CA THR A 52 12.41 -15.87 2.66
C THR A 52 13.52 -15.19 1.87
N ILE A 53 14.28 -15.97 1.11
CA ILE A 53 15.34 -15.44 0.23
C ILE A 53 14.78 -14.50 -0.84
N VAL A 54 13.57 -14.76 -1.35
CA VAL A 54 12.95 -13.89 -2.34
C VAL A 54 12.68 -12.51 -1.72
N SER A 55 12.06 -12.49 -0.54
CA SER A 55 11.79 -11.25 0.20
C SER A 55 13.08 -10.51 0.57
N LEU A 56 14.15 -11.22 0.98
CA LEU A 56 15.45 -10.62 1.29
C LEU A 56 16.11 -9.97 0.07
N VAL A 57 16.06 -10.65 -1.08
CA VAL A 57 16.59 -10.14 -2.34
C VAL A 57 15.83 -8.89 -2.77
N THR A 58 14.49 -8.92 -2.69
CA THR A 58 13.64 -7.76 -2.98
C THR A 58 13.90 -6.60 -2.01
N GLU A 59 14.07 -6.89 -0.72
CA GLU A 59 14.35 -5.89 0.32
C GLU A 59 15.72 -5.23 0.17
N ALA A 60 16.72 -5.98 -0.29
CA ALA A 60 18.07 -5.51 -0.59
C ALA A 60 18.18 -4.85 -1.97
N GLY A 61 17.14 -4.94 -2.82
CA GLY A 61 17.17 -4.41 -4.19
C GLY A 61 18.13 -5.15 -5.13
N LEU A 62 18.48 -6.41 -4.83
CA LEU A 62 19.44 -7.20 -5.59
C LEU A 62 18.75 -8.26 -6.46
N ARG A 63 19.55 -8.96 -7.27
CA ARG A 63 19.10 -10.16 -8.00
C ARG A 63 19.38 -11.41 -7.18
N ARG A 64 18.51 -12.43 -7.28
CA ARG A 64 18.63 -13.71 -6.54
C ARG A 64 20.00 -14.36 -6.70
N ASN A 65 20.59 -14.28 -7.89
CA ASN A 65 21.91 -14.84 -8.20
C ASN A 65 23.01 -14.34 -7.27
N LYS A 66 22.90 -13.10 -6.76
CA LYS A 66 23.87 -12.53 -5.84
C LYS A 66 23.89 -13.30 -4.51
N LEU A 67 22.74 -13.75 -3.98
CA LEU A 67 22.70 -14.58 -2.76
C LEU A 67 22.94 -16.08 -3.01
N THR A 68 22.74 -16.59 -4.23
CA THR A 68 22.92 -18.02 -4.52
C THR A 68 24.30 -18.38 -5.05
N HIS A 69 25.03 -17.44 -5.64
CA HIS A 69 26.33 -17.70 -6.26
C HIS A 69 27.49 -16.87 -5.70
N LYS A 70 27.26 -15.63 -5.24
CA LYS A 70 28.32 -14.72 -4.80
C LYS A 70 28.39 -14.62 -3.26
N HIS A 71 27.27 -14.27 -2.64
CA HIS A 71 27.12 -14.04 -1.21
C HIS A 71 26.39 -15.20 -0.52
N THR A 72 26.82 -16.44 -0.80
CA THR A 72 26.19 -17.66 -0.26
C THR A 72 26.25 -17.72 1.27
N GLY A 73 27.33 -17.22 1.88
CA GLY A 73 27.46 -17.14 3.33
C GLY A 73 26.40 -16.25 4.00
N LEU A 74 25.97 -15.15 3.34
CA LEU A 74 24.90 -14.30 3.86
C LEU A 74 23.53 -14.98 3.76
N LYS A 75 23.31 -15.77 2.70
CA LYS A 75 22.12 -16.64 2.57
C LYS A 75 22.05 -17.63 3.74
N ASP A 76 23.17 -18.28 4.06
CA ASP A 76 23.23 -19.28 5.13
C ASP A 76 23.09 -18.63 6.52
N LEU A 77 23.72 -17.47 6.75
CA LEU A 77 23.52 -16.66 7.95
C LEU A 77 22.06 -16.27 8.13
N PHE A 78 21.40 -15.82 7.07
CA PHE A 78 19.98 -15.47 7.12
C PHE A 78 19.12 -16.66 7.55
N TYR A 79 19.33 -17.85 6.98
CA TYR A 79 18.62 -19.05 7.42
C TYR A 79 18.93 -19.42 8.87
N ALA A 80 20.17 -19.29 9.32
CA ALA A 80 20.54 -19.52 10.72
C ALA A 80 19.80 -18.57 11.68
N LEU A 81 19.74 -17.28 11.35
CA LEU A 81 19.02 -16.27 12.16
C LEU A 81 17.51 -16.52 12.18
N VAL A 82 16.91 -16.88 11.05
CA VAL A 82 15.48 -17.23 10.97
C VAL A 82 15.17 -18.47 11.81
N LYS A 83 16.05 -19.48 11.78
CA LYS A 83 15.94 -20.70 12.57
C LYS A 83 16.16 -20.45 14.07
N ALA A 84 17.01 -19.50 14.44
CA ALA A 84 17.22 -19.12 15.84
C ALA A 84 16.03 -18.32 16.41
N ARG A 85 15.40 -17.48 15.58
CA ARG A 85 14.23 -16.68 15.97
C ARG A 85 12.93 -17.49 16.05
N THR A 86 12.82 -18.51 15.21
CA THR A 86 11.65 -19.39 15.18
C THR A 86 12.03 -20.64 15.98
N PRO A 87 11.52 -20.86 17.21
CA PRO A 87 11.59 -22.20 17.79
C PRO A 87 10.76 -23.11 16.88
N VAL A 88 11.42 -23.76 15.92
CA VAL A 88 10.80 -24.69 14.98
C VAL A 88 10.59 -25.99 15.74
N PRO A 89 9.34 -26.42 16.03
CA PRO A 89 9.11 -27.85 16.18
C PRO A 89 9.25 -28.45 14.77
N ASP A 90 10.01 -29.53 14.66
CA ASP A 90 10.37 -30.22 13.41
C ASP A 90 9.15 -30.67 12.57
N VAL A 91 7.95 -30.60 13.16
CA VAL A 91 6.66 -30.77 12.49
C VAL A 91 5.73 -29.70 13.05
N LEU A 92 5.20 -28.82 12.20
CA LEU A 92 4.14 -27.89 12.62
C LEU A 92 2.92 -28.77 13.00
N PRO A 93 2.54 -28.85 14.29
CA PRO A 93 1.51 -29.79 14.72
C PRO A 93 0.21 -29.50 13.97
N ASP A 94 -0.58 -30.52 13.64
CA ASP A 94 -1.82 -30.35 12.86
C ASP A 94 -2.77 -29.30 13.45
N SER A 95 -2.71 -29.11 14.77
CA SER A 95 -3.44 -28.05 15.48
C SER A 95 -3.02 -26.64 15.08
N ALA A 96 -1.74 -26.39 14.76
CA ALA A 96 -1.27 -25.10 14.28
C ALA A 96 -1.67 -24.85 12.82
N ARG A 97 -1.69 -25.88 11.97
CA ARG A 97 -2.23 -25.78 10.60
C ARG A 97 -3.74 -25.49 10.61
N ALA A 98 -4.49 -26.20 11.46
CA ALA A 98 -5.92 -25.97 11.64
C ALA A 98 -6.22 -24.55 12.13
N ARG A 99 -5.42 -24.02 13.07
CA ARG A 99 -5.51 -22.62 13.51
C ARG A 99 -5.23 -21.63 12.39
N ALA A 100 -4.20 -21.86 11.58
CA ALA A 100 -3.88 -20.98 10.46
C ALA A 100 -5.00 -20.94 9.41
N VAL A 101 -5.57 -22.11 9.07
CA VAL A 101 -6.73 -22.19 8.16
C VAL A 101 -7.93 -21.45 8.73
N LYS A 102 -8.25 -21.65 10.01
CA LYS A 102 -9.34 -20.93 10.69
C LYS A 102 -9.11 -19.42 10.68
N GLN A 103 -7.90 -18.97 11.00
CA GLN A 103 -7.55 -17.54 10.97
C GLN A 103 -7.68 -16.97 9.55
N GLN A 104 -7.29 -17.72 8.53
CA GLN A 104 -7.43 -17.28 7.14
C GLN A 104 -8.90 -17.17 6.71
N GLN A 105 -9.75 -18.11 7.14
CA GLN A 105 -11.20 -18.04 6.93
C GLN A 105 -11.83 -16.86 7.66
N ASP A 106 -11.44 -16.61 8.91
CA ASP A 106 -11.92 -15.48 9.70
C ASP A 106 -11.52 -14.15 9.04
N LEU A 107 -10.27 -14.03 8.56
CA LEU A 107 -9.82 -12.85 7.83
C LEU A 107 -10.58 -12.64 6.52
N ALA A 108 -10.86 -13.71 5.77
CA ALA A 108 -11.65 -13.62 4.55
C ALA A 108 -13.08 -13.14 4.84
N ARG A 109 -13.71 -13.70 5.87
CA ARG A 109 -15.04 -13.27 6.34
C ARG A 109 -15.05 -11.81 6.75
N ARG A 110 -14.09 -11.38 7.58
CA ARG A 110 -13.98 -9.99 8.04
C ARG A 110 -13.76 -9.00 6.89
N ARG A 111 -13.00 -9.39 5.87
CA ARG A 111 -12.81 -8.56 4.66
C ARG A 111 -14.12 -8.41 3.88
N ALA A 112 -14.87 -9.50 3.70
CA ALA A 112 -16.17 -9.45 3.04
C ALA A 112 -17.16 -8.57 3.80
N GLU A 113 -17.25 -8.71 5.13
CA GLU A 113 -18.09 -7.85 5.99
C GLU A 113 -17.71 -6.36 5.86
N ARG A 114 -16.41 -6.05 5.87
CA ARG A 114 -15.92 -4.68 5.67
C ARG A 114 -16.30 -4.12 4.30
N ASP A 115 -16.13 -4.92 3.24
CA ASP A 115 -16.39 -4.48 1.88
C ASP A 115 -17.89 -4.23 1.65
N ASP A 116 -18.74 -5.08 2.22
CA ASP A 116 -20.19 -4.88 2.24
C ASP A 116 -20.59 -3.60 2.97
N LEU A 117 -20.09 -3.40 4.21
CA LEU A 117 -20.34 -2.18 4.98
C LEU A 117 -19.86 -0.93 4.23
N ARG A 118 -18.71 -0.99 3.55
CA ARG A 118 -18.20 0.12 2.74
C ARG A 118 -19.14 0.42 1.57
N GLY A 119 -19.69 -0.61 0.92
CA GLY A 119 -20.71 -0.46 -0.12
C GLY A 119 -21.98 0.20 0.42
N GLN A 120 -22.48 -0.24 1.57
CA GLN A 120 -23.67 0.34 2.21
C GLN A 120 -23.46 1.82 2.58
N VAL A 121 -22.30 2.18 3.14
CA VAL A 121 -21.97 3.58 3.45
C VAL A 121 -21.95 4.44 2.19
N GLN A 122 -21.37 3.95 1.09
CA GLN A 122 -21.39 4.68 -0.18
C GLN A 122 -22.80 4.86 -0.74
N LEU A 123 -23.65 3.83 -0.63
CA LEU A 123 -25.04 3.91 -1.05
C LEU A 123 -25.81 4.94 -0.21
N LEU A 124 -25.69 4.89 1.11
CA LEU A 124 -26.33 5.84 2.02
C LEU A 124 -25.86 7.27 1.76
N ALA A 125 -24.56 7.48 1.53
CA ALA A 125 -24.04 8.80 1.18
C ALA A 125 -24.67 9.35 -0.11
N ARG A 126 -24.87 8.51 -1.13
CA ARG A 126 -25.57 8.90 -2.37
C ARG A 126 -27.04 9.25 -2.11
N ILE A 127 -27.74 8.43 -1.31
CA ILE A 127 -29.14 8.69 -0.96
C ILE A 127 -29.27 10.02 -0.21
N VAL A 128 -28.44 10.25 0.80
CA VAL A 128 -28.41 11.51 1.55
C VAL A 128 -28.17 12.69 0.61
N HIS A 129 -27.22 12.59 -0.31
CA HIS A 129 -26.94 13.65 -1.27
C HIS A 129 -28.14 13.98 -2.18
N VAL A 130 -28.84 12.95 -2.69
CA VAL A 130 -30.06 13.15 -3.48
C VAL A 130 -31.14 13.85 -2.64
N LEU A 131 -31.35 13.38 -1.40
CA LEU A 131 -32.33 13.99 -0.48
C LEU A 131 -31.99 15.43 -0.12
N GLU A 132 -30.71 15.78 0.04
CA GLU A 132 -30.25 17.15 0.28
C GLU A 132 -30.58 18.07 -0.91
N ILE A 133 -30.36 17.59 -2.13
CA ILE A 133 -30.71 18.33 -3.36
C ILE A 133 -32.23 18.52 -3.45
N GLU A 134 -33.01 17.47 -3.22
CA GLU A 134 -34.47 17.54 -3.25
C GLU A 134 -35.01 18.49 -2.18
N ASN A 135 -34.47 18.42 -0.96
CA ASN A 135 -34.86 19.30 0.13
C ASN A 135 -34.56 20.77 -0.18
N SER A 136 -33.41 21.04 -0.81
CA SER A 136 -33.02 22.40 -1.22
C SER A 136 -33.99 22.95 -2.27
N LYS A 137 -34.31 22.16 -3.30
CA LYS A 137 -35.31 22.52 -4.32
C LYS A 137 -36.69 22.79 -3.71
N LEU A 138 -37.13 21.95 -2.77
CA LEU A 138 -38.42 22.14 -2.09
C LEU A 138 -38.44 23.42 -1.23
N LYS A 139 -37.32 23.79 -0.60
CA LYS A 139 -37.21 25.06 0.14
C LYS A 139 -37.30 26.26 -0.80
N GLU A 140 -36.64 26.20 -1.95
CA GLU A 140 -36.68 27.26 -2.97
C GLU A 140 -38.10 27.45 -3.53
N THR A 141 -38.78 26.35 -3.91
CA THR A 141 -40.15 26.43 -4.42
C THR A 141 -41.12 26.94 -3.37
N LYS A 142 -40.98 26.48 -2.12
CA LYS A 142 -41.78 26.99 -0.99
C LYS A 142 -41.58 28.50 -0.80
N ALA A 143 -40.35 28.98 -0.78
CA ALA A 143 -40.05 30.41 -0.63
C ALA A 143 -40.63 31.23 -1.79
N ALA A 144 -40.54 30.74 -3.03
CA ALA A 144 -41.13 31.40 -4.20
C ALA A 144 -42.67 31.47 -4.11
N LEU A 145 -43.31 30.39 -3.66
CA LEU A 145 -44.76 30.36 -3.44
C LEU A 145 -45.19 31.32 -2.32
N GLU A 146 -44.45 31.36 -1.21
CA GLU A 146 -44.71 32.32 -0.12
C GLU A 146 -44.61 33.78 -0.60
N GLN A 147 -43.62 34.09 -1.45
CA GLN A 147 -43.50 35.41 -2.08
C GLN A 147 -44.67 35.73 -3.02
N GLN A 148 -45.14 34.76 -3.82
CA GLN A 148 -46.30 34.95 -4.70
C GLN A 148 -47.59 35.20 -3.92
N VAL A 149 -47.82 34.45 -2.84
CA VAL A 149 -49.00 34.64 -1.98
C VAL A 149 -48.94 36.01 -1.30
N ALA A 150 -47.77 36.43 -0.79
CA ALA A 150 -47.60 37.76 -0.22
C ALA A 150 -47.85 38.88 -1.26
N ALA A 151 -47.35 38.72 -2.48
CA ALA A 151 -47.59 39.66 -3.57
C ALA A 151 -49.07 39.75 -3.95
N GLN A 152 -49.79 38.62 -4.02
CA GLN A 152 -51.24 38.60 -4.27
C GLN A 152 -52.05 39.24 -3.14
N ALA A 153 -51.62 39.09 -1.89
CA ALA A 153 -52.25 39.76 -0.75
C ALA A 153 -51.99 41.28 -0.71
N LEU A 154 -50.89 41.73 -1.31
CA LEU A 154 -50.53 43.15 -1.46
C LEU A 154 -51.25 43.85 -2.62
N VAL A 155 -51.80 43.11 -3.60
CA VAL A 155 -52.70 43.70 -4.61
C VAL A 155 -54.04 43.97 -3.93
N PRO A 156 -54.40 45.24 -3.67
CA PRO A 156 -55.69 45.55 -3.06
C PRO A 156 -56.79 45.09 -4.01
N ASP A 157 -57.88 44.54 -3.47
CA ASP A 157 -59.09 44.18 -4.19
C ASP A 157 -59.74 45.46 -4.79
N LEU A 158 -59.18 45.93 -5.90
CA LEU A 158 -59.63 47.09 -6.67
C LEU A 158 -61.01 46.83 -7.32
N ALA A 159 -61.50 45.58 -7.26
CA ALA A 159 -62.83 45.21 -7.75
C ALA A 159 -63.97 45.60 -6.79
N ARG A 160 -63.71 45.88 -5.51
CA ARG A 160 -64.75 46.31 -4.55
C ARG A 160 -65.20 47.76 -4.67
N ARG A 161 -64.52 48.61 -5.44
CA ARG A 161 -64.85 50.04 -5.56
C ARG A 161 -65.80 50.41 -6.71
N ARG A 162 -66.17 49.47 -7.59
CA ARG A 162 -67.17 49.70 -8.65
C ARG A 162 -68.55 49.13 -8.33
N ARG A 163 -69.03 49.32 -7.10
CA ARG A 163 -70.44 49.08 -6.79
C ARG A 163 -70.90 49.93 -5.61
N ARG A 164 -71.30 51.17 -5.90
CA ARG A 164 -72.35 51.88 -5.14
C ARG A 164 -72.96 52.96 -6.05
N PRO A 165 -74.25 53.28 -5.80
CA PRO A 165 -75.31 53.44 -6.80
C PRO A 165 -75.26 54.75 -7.60
#